data_AF-M0BEM7-F1
#
_entry.id   AF-M0BEM7-F1
#
_cell.length_a   1.000
_cell.length_b   1.000
_cell.length_c   1.000
_cell.angle_alpha   90.00
_cell.angle_beta   90.00
_cell.angle_gamma   90.00
#
_symmetry.space_group_name_H-M   'P 1'
#
loop_
_entity.id
_entity.type
_entity.pdbx_description
1 polymer ?
#
loop_
_entity_poly.entity_id
_entity_poly.type
_entity_poly.pdbx_seq_one_letter_code
_entity_poly.pdbx_strand_id
1 'polypeptide(L)' 'MHQVITHLRDIEAELNDEEPGTDHLQSVLMHVHGPKLDTVGLVEYDIGEQYIEYFPNEQIETALEHIDRMEDDW' A
#
# COMPACT_ATOMS: atom_id res chain seq x y z
N MET A 1 5.66 -9.01 4.46
CA MET A 1 6.25 -7.97 3.58
C MET A 1 6.38 -8.36 2.10
N HIS A 2 6.99 -9.50 1.76
CA HIS A 2 7.35 -9.81 0.36
C HIS A 2 6.18 -9.73 -0.63
N GLN A 3 5.01 -10.29 -0.27
CA GLN A 3 3.81 -10.21 -1.11
C GLN A 3 3.34 -8.78 -1.38
N VAL A 4 3.39 -7.90 -0.37
CA VAL A 4 3.03 -6.48 -0.52
C VAL A 4 3.99 -5.78 -1.48
N ILE A 5 5.30 -6.04 -1.36
CA ILE A 5 6.30 -5.44 -2.25
C ILE A 5 6.13 -5.91 -3.69
N THR A 6 5.89 -7.20 -3.92
CA THR A 6 5.61 -7.73 -5.26
C THR A 6 4.36 -7.06 -5.84
N HIS A 7 3.28 -6.96 -5.04
CA HIS A 7 2.05 -6.34 -5.51
C HIS A 7 2.21 -4.86 -5.84
N LEU A 8 2.91 -4.08 -4.99
CA LEU A 8 3.21 -2.67 -5.26
C LEU A 8 4.04 -2.49 -6.53
N ARG A 9 5.01 -3.37 -6.77
CA ARG A 9 5.81 -3.34 -7.99
C ARG A 9 4.96 -3.60 -9.23
N ASP A 10 4.05 -4.57 -9.16
CA ASP A 10 3.16 -4.91 -10.27
C ASP A 10 2.22 -3.72 -10.58
N ILE A 11 1.67 -3.05 -9.57
CA ILE A 11 0.86 -1.82 -9.73
C ILE A 11 1.68 -0.70 -10.36
N GLU A 12 2.89 -0.42 -9.86
CA GLU A 12 3.75 0.65 -10.38
C GLU A 12 4.16 0.40 -11.83
N ALA A 13 4.37 -0.85 -12.22
CA ALA A 13 4.67 -1.23 -13.61
C ALA A 13 3.45 -1.10 -14.55
N GLU A 14 2.22 -1.19 -14.02
CA GLU A 14 1.00 -0.93 -14.79
C GLU A 14 0.73 0.57 -14.96
N LEU A 15 1.05 1.37 -13.92
CA LEU A 15 0.79 2.81 -13.89
C LEU A 15 1.90 3.65 -14.55
N ASN A 16 3.13 3.16 -14.57
CA ASN A 16 4.30 3.89 -15.05
C ASN A 16 5.08 3.07 -16.09
N ASP A 17 5.74 3.76 -17.04
CA ASP A 17 6.65 3.12 -18.01
C ASP A 17 7.98 2.60 -17.38
N GLU A 18 8.20 2.81 -16.07
CA GLU A 18 9.40 2.38 -15.36
C GLU A 18 9.06 1.49 -14.16
N GLU A 19 9.67 0.30 -14.08
CA GLU A 19 9.51 -0.63 -12.97
C GLU A 19 10.42 -0.21 -11.79
N PRO A 20 9.88 0.26 -10.65
CA PRO A 20 10.70 0.65 -9.52
C PRO A 20 11.41 -0.57 -8.92
N GLY A 21 12.68 -0.40 -8.59
CA GLY A 21 13.47 -1.48 -7.97
C GLY A 21 12.87 -1.93 -6.64
N THR A 22 12.85 -3.24 -6.40
CA THR A 22 12.36 -3.87 -5.17
C THR A 22 12.95 -3.25 -3.90
N ASP A 23 14.23 -2.90 -3.91
CA ASP A 23 14.92 -2.28 -2.78
C ASP A 23 14.36 -0.87 -2.46
N HIS A 24 13.97 -0.12 -3.50
CA HIS A 24 13.35 1.19 -3.32
C HIS A 24 11.98 1.06 -2.67
N LEU A 25 11.13 0.18 -3.22
CA LEU A 25 9.79 -0.10 -2.68
C LEU A 25 9.87 -0.58 -1.22
N GLN A 26 10.81 -1.47 -0.93
CA GLN A 26 11.03 -1.95 0.43
C GLN A 26 11.45 -0.81 1.37
N SER A 27 12.38 0.04 0.94
CA SER A 27 12.83 1.19 1.73
C SER A 27 11.69 2.17 2.03
N VAL A 28 10.87 2.54 1.04
CA VAL A 28 9.77 3.49 1.26
C VAL A 28 8.64 2.87 2.06
N LEU A 29 8.32 1.59 1.85
CA LEU A 29 7.33 0.88 2.66
C LEU A 29 7.77 0.84 4.12
N MET A 30 9.03 0.49 4.40
CA MET A 30 9.52 0.34 5.76
C MET A 30 9.67 1.66 6.52
N HIS A 31 10.15 2.71 5.86
CA HIS A 31 10.55 3.93 6.54
C HIS A 31 9.55 5.07 6.40
N VAL A 32 8.61 4.97 5.46
CA VAL A 32 7.66 6.05 5.17
C VAL A 32 6.23 5.58 5.33
N HIS A 33 5.79 4.57 4.57
CA HIS A 33 4.37 4.25 4.46
C HIS A 33 3.87 3.35 5.59
N GLY A 34 4.59 2.28 5.94
CA GLY A 34 4.25 1.37 7.03
C GLY A 34 3.99 2.12 8.35
N PRO A 35 4.95 2.93 8.86
CA PRO A 35 4.76 3.70 10.08
C PRO A 35 3.60 4.70 10.02
N LYS A 36 3.36 5.32 8.85
CA LYS A 36 2.26 6.28 8.68
C LYS A 36 0.90 5.59 8.72
N LEU A 37 0.75 4.46 8.04
CA LEU A 37 -0.48 3.68 8.02
C LEU A 37 -0.79 3.07 9.39
N ASP A 38 0.25 2.65 10.13
CA ASP A 38 0.12 2.18 11.51
C ASP A 38 -0.31 3.30 12.47
N THR A 39 0.27 4.50 12.31
CA THR A 39 -0.12 5.69 13.10
C THR A 39 -1.61 6.01 13.00
N VAL A 40 -2.24 5.74 11.84
CA VAL A 40 -3.68 5.95 11.63
C VAL A 40 -4.52 4.70 11.86
N GLY A 41 -3.89 3.59 12.28
CA GLY A 41 -4.57 2.34 12.65
C GLY A 41 -5.13 1.54 11.47
N LEU A 42 -4.59 1.72 10.26
CA LEU A 42 -5.02 0.97 9.07
C LEU A 42 -4.27 -0.33 8.88
N VAL A 43 -3.05 -0.40 9.41
CA VAL A 43 -2.25 -1.60 9.44
C VAL A 43 -1.65 -1.78 10.82
N GLU A 44 -1.26 -3.00 11.15
CA GLU A 44 -0.26 -3.28 12.18
C GLU A 44 1.07 -3.45 11.46
N TYR A 45 2.08 -2.69 11.88
CA TYR A 45 3.38 -2.67 11.23
C TYR A 45 4.50 -2.92 12.23
N ASP A 46 5.33 -3.94 11.94
CA ASP A 46 6.57 -4.19 12.67
C ASP A 46 7.76 -4.25 11.71
N ILE A 47 8.68 -3.29 11.86
CA ILE A 47 9.89 -3.20 11.03
C ILE A 47 10.91 -4.29 11.34
N GLY A 48 11.00 -4.73 12.60
CA GLY A 48 11.92 -5.76 13.04
C GLY A 48 11.53 -7.15 12.52
N GLU A 49 10.23 -7.43 12.50
CA GLU A 49 9.68 -8.68 11.98
C GLU A 49 9.37 -8.65 10.48
N GLN A 50 9.51 -7.49 9.82
CA GLN A 50 9.05 -7.27 8.45
C GLN A 50 7.59 -7.71 8.27
N TYR A 51 6.78 -7.30 9.24
CA TYR A 51 5.37 -7.62 9.34
C TYR A 51 4.53 -6.42 8.90
N ILE A 52 3.46 -6.73 8.17
CA ILE A 52 2.41 -5.77 7.89
C ILE A 52 1.10 -6.54 7.74
N GLU A 53 0.09 -6.15 8.50
CA GLU A 53 -1.26 -6.72 8.44
C GLU A 53 -2.28 -5.60 8.27
N TYR A 54 -3.21 -5.79 7.36
CA TYR A 54 -4.26 -4.82 7.07
C TYR A 54 -5.48 -5.05 7.98
N PHE A 55 -6.08 -3.96 8.47
CA PHE A 55 -7.35 -4.01 9.17
C PHE A 55 -8.42 -3.27 8.36
N PRO A 56 -9.48 -3.98 7.92
CA PRO A 56 -10.55 -3.35 7.18
C PRO A 56 -11.27 -2.32 8.05
N ASN A 57 -11.47 -1.13 7.48
CA ASN A 57 -12.20 -0.04 8.11
C ASN A 57 -13.39 0.34 7.22
N GLU A 58 -14.61 0.01 7.67
CA GLU A 58 -15.84 0.17 6.88
C GLU A 58 -16.00 1.57 6.26
N GLN A 59 -15.61 2.63 6.98
CA GLN A 59 -15.73 3.99 6.46
C GLN A 59 -14.76 4.27 5.31
N ILE A 60 -13.53 3.74 5.41
CA ILE A 60 -12.51 3.90 4.38
C ILE A 60 -12.82 3.02 3.18
N GLU A 61 -13.25 1.78 3.40
CA GLU A 61 -13.68 0.88 2.32
C GLU A 61 -14.84 1.51 1.53
N THR A 62 -15.85 2.06 2.23
CA THR A 62 -16.97 2.76 1.59
C THR A 62 -16.50 3.98 0.79
N ALA A 63 -15.50 4.72 1.30
CA ALA A 63 -14.95 5.88 0.61
C ALA A 63 -14.15 5.47 -0.64
N LEU A 64 -13.35 4.40 -0.55
CA LEU A 64 -12.61 3.82 -1.67
C LEU A 64 -13.56 3.36 -2.78
N GLU A 65 -14.61 2.61 -2.43
CA GLU A 65 -15.63 2.19 -3.40
C GLU A 65 -16.31 3.38 -4.09
N HIS A 66 -16.40 4.54 -3.44
CA HIS A 66 -16.96 5.74 -4.06
C HIS A 66 -15.96 6.40 -5.02
N ILE A 67 -14.68 6.45 -4.65
CA ILE A 67 -13.61 7.01 -5.48
C ILE A 67 -13.43 6.16 -6.75
N ASP A 68 -13.34 4.84 -6.63
CA ASP A 68 -13.16 3.93 -7.77
C ASP A 68 -14.30 4.08 -8.79
N ARG A 69 -15.55 4.19 -8.31
CA ARG A 69 -16.72 4.46 -9.17
C ARG A 69 -16.65 5.81 -9.87
N MET A 70 -15.98 6.81 -9.28
CA MET A 70 -15.81 8.11 -9.92
C MET A 70 -14.73 8.08 -10.99
N GLU A 71 -13.70 7.24 -10.86
CA GLU A 71 -12.63 7.10 -11.86
C GLU A 71 -13.12 6.32 -13.11
N ASP A 72 -14.00 5.35 -12.93
CA ASP A 72 -14.60 4.57 -14.03
C ASP A 72 -15.57 5.37 -14.93
N ASP A 73 -16.05 6.53 -14.46
CA ASP A 73 -17.05 7.36 -15.15
C ASP A 73 -16.44 8.40 -16.14
N TRP A 74 -15.11 8.41 -16.37
CA TRP A 74 -14.40 9.36 -17.26
C TRP A 74 -13.83 8.75 -18.55
#